data_AF-A0A9C5ZFZ7-F1
#
_entry.id   AF-A0A9C5ZFZ7-F1
#
_cell.length_a   1.000
_cell.length_b   1.000
_cell.length_c   1.000
_cell.angle_alpha   90.00
_cell.angle_beta   90.00
_cell.angle_gamma   90.00
#
_symmetry.space_group_name_H-M   'P 1'
#
loop_
_entity.id
_entity.type
_entity.pdbx_description
1 polymer ?
#
loop_
_entity_poly.entity_id
_entity_poly.type
_entity_poly.pdbx_seq_one_letter_code
_entity_poly.pdbx_strand_id
1 'polypeptide(L)'
;MNISTSNDATSSVICTDYGSTTLKITSTLADGGNVTCTSDSAATASTTSTFGYQRLTSIKLSKPDTFIKTPGTKTVISTRFLKMTMDMKSNCADSDTKQSLINIEYFLNIINQICIGFTTIYMNWLCLSTGLTKTSLHAWLVTLGFSFLMAEAIMCHYKSNVLTCNFPRATKTTIHWVLQVLGGGLGITGTLVKCIQKGFLIVTVHGKLGFAALILCSISMISGLAALYSQKLKQFLSPLLNKTSHNLLGLITFVLALTAQYYGYETGFFVRKTTEDFRILMKFITLMTLILSSVGPLKSLYHKLMNVKKNYW
;
A
#
# COMPACT_ATOMS: atom_id res chain seq x y z
N MET A 1 52.71 28.27 1.29
CA MET A 1 51.59 27.89 2.16
C MET A 1 50.50 28.96 2.03
N ASN A 2 49.42 28.62 1.33
CA ASN A 2 48.02 28.93 1.68
C ASN A 2 47.15 28.59 0.46
N ILE A 3 46.51 27.43 0.55
CA ILE A 3 45.50 26.94 -0.37
C ILE A 3 44.17 27.37 0.23
N SER A 4 43.43 28.26 -0.43
CA SER A 4 42.02 28.54 -0.10
C SER A 4 41.13 27.89 -1.14
N THR A 5 40.52 26.75 -0.78
CA THR A 5 39.47 26.08 -1.55
C THR A 5 38.13 26.77 -1.32
N SER A 6 37.56 27.41 -2.34
CA SER A 6 36.17 27.89 -2.34
C SER A 6 35.24 26.78 -2.85
N ASN A 7 34.35 26.29 -1.98
CA ASN A 7 33.26 25.38 -2.35
C ASN A 7 32.06 26.20 -2.82
N ASP A 8 31.79 26.23 -4.13
CA ASP A 8 30.58 26.81 -4.69
C ASP A 8 29.39 25.85 -4.55
N ALA A 9 28.53 26.09 -3.57
CA ALA A 9 27.24 25.40 -3.42
C ALA A 9 26.11 26.33 -3.89
N THR A 10 25.55 26.07 -5.07
CA THR A 10 24.30 26.69 -5.54
C THR A 10 23.10 25.98 -4.90
N SER A 11 22.36 26.68 -4.07
CA SER A 11 21.09 26.20 -3.49
C SER A 11 19.92 26.77 -4.27
N SER A 12 19.09 25.91 -4.88
CA SER A 12 17.80 26.30 -5.44
C SER A 12 16.67 25.87 -4.49
N VAL A 13 15.82 26.82 -4.10
CA VAL A 13 14.61 26.55 -3.32
C VAL A 13 13.43 26.51 -4.27
N ILE A 14 12.72 25.38 -4.30
CA ILE A 14 11.49 25.20 -5.07
C ILE A 14 10.32 25.36 -4.10
N CYS A 15 9.62 26.48 -4.17
CA CYS A 15 8.32 26.66 -3.54
C CYS A 15 7.25 26.60 -4.63
N THR A 16 6.31 25.66 -4.51
CA THR A 16 5.13 25.58 -5.37
C THR A 16 3.92 26.07 -4.59
N ASP A 17 3.39 27.24 -4.95
CA ASP A 17 2.06 27.66 -4.53
C ASP A 17 1.00 26.97 -5.38
N TYR A 18 -0.03 26.44 -4.70
CA TYR A 18 -1.15 25.76 -5.32
C TYR A 18 -1.99 26.76 -6.15
N GLY A 19 -2.03 26.56 -7.46
CA GLY A 19 -3.03 27.19 -8.35
C GLY A 19 -2.50 27.97 -9.55
N SER A 20 -1.18 28.04 -9.80
CA SER A 20 -0.63 28.73 -10.98
C SER A 20 -0.22 27.76 -12.09
N THR A 21 -0.62 28.04 -13.33
CA THR A 21 -0.19 27.31 -14.55
C THR A 21 1.13 27.84 -15.12
N THR A 22 1.83 28.72 -14.41
CA THR A 22 3.09 29.32 -14.85
C THR A 22 4.21 29.03 -13.86
N LEU A 23 5.25 28.33 -14.33
CA LEU A 23 6.49 28.06 -13.58
C LEU A 23 7.36 29.33 -13.57
N LYS A 24 7.53 29.94 -12.40
CA LYS A 24 8.47 31.05 -12.19
C LYS A 24 9.75 30.50 -11.56
N ILE A 25 10.85 30.51 -12.31
CA ILE A 25 12.18 30.13 -11.82
C ILE A 25 12.91 31.43 -11.47
N THR A 26 13.28 31.61 -10.21
CA THR A 26 14.12 32.72 -9.76
C THR A 26 15.47 32.16 -9.34
N SER A 27 16.54 32.57 -10.03
CA SER A 27 17.92 32.28 -9.66
C SER A 27 18.56 33.52 -9.04
N THR A 28 18.94 33.45 -7.77
CA THR A 28 19.79 34.46 -7.12
C THR A 28 21.25 34.09 -7.32
N LEU A 29 22.01 34.91 -8.06
CA LEU A 29 23.48 34.83 -8.06
C LEU A 29 24.01 35.43 -6.76
N ALA A 30 25.08 34.85 -6.24
CA ALA A 30 25.84 35.37 -5.11
C ALA A 30 26.70 36.57 -5.55
N ASP A 31 26.07 37.63 -6.04
CA ASP A 31 26.57 38.98 -5.98
C ASP A 31 25.37 39.93 -6.12
N GLY A 32 25.25 40.91 -5.22
CA GLY A 32 24.00 41.58 -4.85
C GLY A 32 23.30 42.43 -5.93
N GLY A 33 22.71 41.80 -6.95
CA GLY A 33 21.86 42.46 -7.95
C GLY A 33 20.68 41.59 -8.39
N ASN A 34 19.45 42.02 -8.06
CA ASN A 34 18.22 41.39 -8.55
C ASN A 34 18.04 41.67 -10.04
N VAL A 35 18.16 40.64 -10.90
CA VAL A 35 17.79 40.74 -12.33
C VAL A 35 16.47 40.01 -12.55
N THR A 36 15.44 40.76 -12.95
CA THR A 36 14.12 40.21 -13.32
C THR A 36 14.08 40.11 -14.84
N CYS A 37 14.06 38.90 -15.39
CA CYS A 37 13.87 38.69 -16.82
C CYS A 37 12.37 38.56 -17.13
N THR A 38 11.79 39.59 -17.76
CA THR A 38 10.45 39.53 -18.37
C THR A 38 10.58 39.01 -19.80
N SER A 39 9.95 37.87 -20.10
CA SER A 39 9.87 37.32 -21.46
C SER A 39 8.53 37.65 -22.10
N ASP A 40 8.49 38.72 -22.89
CA ASP A 40 7.42 38.98 -23.85
C ASP A 40 7.74 38.26 -25.16
N SER A 41 6.99 37.20 -25.48
CA SER A 41 6.73 36.72 -26.85
C SER A 41 5.61 35.68 -26.82
N ALA A 42 4.48 36.06 -27.39
CA ALA A 42 3.29 35.24 -27.52
C ALA A 42 3.51 34.05 -28.47
N ALA A 43 3.13 32.85 -28.04
CA ALA A 43 2.86 31.72 -28.91
C ALA A 43 1.50 31.13 -28.54
N THR A 44 0.50 31.40 -29.37
CA THR A 44 -0.85 30.88 -29.29
C THR A 44 -0.83 29.38 -29.58
N ALA A 45 -1.28 28.54 -28.64
CA ALA A 45 -1.55 27.13 -28.89
C ALA A 45 -2.92 26.76 -28.31
N SER A 46 -3.87 26.49 -29.21
CA SER A 46 -5.23 26.02 -28.90
C SER A 46 -5.19 24.65 -28.24
N THR A 47 -5.80 24.53 -27.07
CA THR A 47 -5.91 23.26 -26.32
C THR A 47 -7.24 22.57 -26.59
N THR A 48 -7.20 21.40 -27.24
CA THR A 48 -8.26 20.39 -27.13
C THR A 48 -7.76 19.32 -26.17
N SER A 49 -8.50 19.13 -25.07
CA SER A 49 -8.17 18.28 -23.95
C SER A 49 -8.32 16.79 -24.26
N THR A 50 -7.21 16.05 -24.23
CA THR A 50 -7.21 14.59 -24.01
C THR A 50 -5.98 14.18 -23.19
N PHE A 51 -6.23 13.37 -22.16
CA PHE A 51 -5.29 12.70 -21.25
C PHE A 51 -3.94 12.32 -21.86
N GLY A 52 -2.83 12.71 -21.21
CA GLY A 52 -1.51 12.18 -21.47
C GLY A 52 -0.38 13.05 -20.90
N TYR A 53 0.50 12.45 -20.09
CA TYR A 53 1.73 13.08 -19.61
C TYR A 53 2.56 13.61 -20.80
N GLN A 54 2.78 14.93 -20.88
CA GLN A 54 3.63 15.52 -21.92
C GLN A 54 5.12 15.31 -21.60
N ARG A 55 5.78 14.58 -22.50
CA ARG A 55 7.24 14.46 -22.61
C ARG A 55 7.77 15.66 -23.40
N LEU A 56 8.56 16.52 -22.78
CA LEU A 56 9.31 17.57 -23.48
C LEU A 56 10.46 16.94 -24.30
N THR A 57 10.25 16.77 -25.61
CA THR A 57 11.29 16.37 -26.55
C THR A 57 12.05 17.58 -27.08
N SER A 58 13.34 17.64 -26.74
CA SER A 58 14.46 18.37 -27.38
C SER A 58 14.16 19.61 -28.24
N ILE A 59 14.59 20.77 -27.75
CA ILE A 59 14.78 21.99 -28.54
C ILE A 59 15.84 21.71 -29.63
N LYS A 60 15.45 21.78 -30.91
CA LYS A 60 16.39 21.83 -32.04
C LYS A 60 16.99 23.24 -32.08
N LEU A 61 18.27 23.37 -31.76
CA LEU A 61 19.02 24.61 -31.98
C LEU A 61 19.62 24.58 -33.40
N SER A 62 19.27 25.56 -34.23
CA SER A 62 19.84 25.77 -35.57
C SER A 62 21.31 26.18 -35.48
N LYS A 63 22.11 25.68 -36.42
CA LYS A 63 23.52 26.05 -36.64
C LYS A 63 23.74 27.58 -36.69
N PRO A 64 24.93 28.02 -36.26
CA PRO A 64 25.71 28.89 -37.12
C PRO A 64 27.11 28.31 -37.39
N ASP A 65 27.53 28.47 -38.64
CA ASP A 65 28.87 28.16 -39.12
C ASP A 65 29.89 29.13 -38.51
N THR A 66 30.98 28.61 -37.95
CA THR A 66 32.29 29.26 -37.96
C THR A 66 33.36 28.26 -37.52
N PHE A 67 34.29 28.00 -38.43
CA PHE A 67 35.37 27.05 -38.30
C PHE A 67 36.56 27.76 -37.63
N ILE A 68 36.82 27.48 -36.35
CA ILE A 68 38.11 27.81 -35.70
C ILE A 68 38.76 26.49 -35.27
N LYS A 69 39.88 26.16 -35.92
CA LYS A 69 40.78 25.06 -35.55
C LYS A 69 41.53 25.45 -34.27
N THR A 70 41.35 24.67 -33.21
CA THR A 70 42.27 24.63 -32.05
C THR A 70 42.52 23.17 -31.68
N PRO A 71 43.79 22.70 -31.53
CA PRO A 71 44.09 21.33 -31.15
C PRO A 71 44.00 21.20 -29.63
N GLY A 72 43.17 20.28 -29.11
CA GLY A 72 43.24 19.89 -27.69
C GLY A 72 41.92 19.58 -26.95
N THR A 73 40.74 19.87 -27.51
CA THR A 73 39.49 19.84 -26.73
C THR A 73 38.44 18.84 -27.21
N LYS A 74 38.85 17.70 -27.78
CA LYS A 74 37.91 16.67 -28.28
C LYS A 74 37.58 15.55 -27.28
N THR A 75 38.37 15.40 -26.21
CA THR A 75 38.26 14.22 -25.34
C THR A 75 37.31 14.40 -24.16
N VAL A 76 37.28 15.59 -23.53
CA VAL A 76 36.50 15.85 -22.30
C VAL A 76 34.99 16.01 -22.56
N ILE A 77 34.62 16.61 -23.70
CA ILE A 77 33.21 16.78 -24.09
C ILE A 77 32.59 15.41 -24.40
N SER A 78 33.32 14.54 -25.11
CA SER A 78 32.88 13.17 -25.42
C SER A 78 32.61 12.34 -24.17
N THR A 79 33.48 12.39 -23.16
CA THR A 79 33.29 11.64 -21.90
C THR A 79 32.09 12.15 -21.11
N ARG A 80 31.86 13.47 -21.09
CA ARG A 80 30.72 14.07 -20.38
C ARG A 80 29.39 13.73 -21.05
N PHE A 81 29.33 13.75 -22.39
CA PHE A 81 28.15 13.32 -23.14
C PHE A 81 27.90 11.80 -23.05
N LEU A 82 28.94 10.97 -23.05
CA LEU A 82 28.83 9.52 -22.81
C LEU A 82 28.32 9.22 -21.40
N LYS A 83 28.85 9.91 -20.38
CA LYS A 83 28.38 9.78 -19.00
C LYS A 83 26.91 10.22 -18.88
N MET A 84 26.54 11.35 -19.48
CA MET A 84 25.17 11.86 -19.43
C MET A 84 24.17 10.96 -20.17
N THR A 85 24.57 10.33 -21.28
CA THR A 85 23.75 9.35 -22.00
C THR A 85 23.63 8.02 -21.24
N MET A 86 24.70 7.58 -20.55
CA MET A 86 24.64 6.41 -19.67
C MET A 86 23.78 6.66 -18.44
N ASP A 87 23.91 7.81 -17.78
CA ASP A 87 23.08 8.22 -16.66
C ASP A 87 21.61 8.36 -17.08
N MET A 88 21.33 8.92 -18.26
CA MET A 88 19.97 9.02 -18.78
C MET A 88 19.38 7.65 -19.13
N LYS A 89 20.15 6.75 -19.75
CA LYS A 89 19.70 5.38 -20.06
C LYS A 89 19.46 4.56 -18.78
N SER A 90 20.32 4.71 -17.77
CA SER A 90 20.17 4.10 -16.45
C SER A 90 18.91 4.60 -15.73
N ASN A 91 18.69 5.92 -15.72
CA ASN A 91 17.49 6.52 -15.13
C ASN A 91 16.20 6.13 -15.88
N CYS A 92 16.24 6.04 -17.21
CA CYS A 92 15.11 5.55 -18.01
C CYS A 92 14.79 4.09 -17.68
N ALA A 93 15.80 3.21 -17.65
CA ALA A 93 15.61 1.80 -17.30
C ALA A 93 15.10 1.62 -15.86
N ASP A 94 15.60 2.41 -14.91
CA ASP A 94 15.09 2.44 -13.52
C ASP A 94 13.64 2.95 -13.47
N SER A 95 13.30 3.98 -14.25
CA SER A 95 11.93 4.50 -14.34
C SER A 95 10.95 3.49 -14.97
N ASP A 96 11.37 2.78 -16.03
CA ASP A 96 10.58 1.76 -16.71
C ASP A 96 10.37 0.53 -15.80
N THR A 97 11.42 0.15 -15.04
CA THR A 97 11.35 -0.93 -14.06
C THR A 97 10.41 -0.58 -12.91
N LYS A 98 10.51 0.63 -12.36
CA LYS A 98 9.60 1.12 -11.31
C LYS A 98 8.16 1.19 -11.79
N GLN A 99 7.93 1.64 -13.02
CA GLN A 99 6.60 1.66 -13.62
C GLN A 99 6.03 0.26 -13.79
N SER A 100 6.85 -0.70 -14.24
CA SER A 100 6.44 -2.11 -14.39
C SER A 100 6.06 -2.74 -13.05
N LEU A 101 6.82 -2.47 -11.99
CA LEU A 101 6.50 -2.95 -10.64
C LEU A 101 5.17 -2.38 -10.11
N ILE A 102 4.91 -1.09 -10.34
CA ILE A 102 3.64 -0.46 -9.96
C ILE A 102 2.47 -1.10 -10.71
N ASN A 103 2.63 -1.37 -12.02
CA ASN A 103 1.61 -2.01 -12.83
C ASN A 103 1.31 -3.44 -12.34
N ILE A 104 2.34 -4.20 -11.96
CA ILE A 104 2.19 -5.55 -11.39
C ILE A 104 1.48 -5.49 -10.03
N GLU A 105 1.89 -4.58 -9.13
CA GLU A 105 1.23 -4.39 -7.83
C GLU A 105 -0.27 -4.06 -8.00
N TYR A 106 -0.62 -3.23 -8.98
CA TYR A 106 -2.00 -2.88 -9.30
C TYR A 106 -2.79 -4.09 -9.83
N PHE A 107 -2.22 -4.86 -10.75
CA PHE A 107 -2.85 -6.07 -11.30
C PHE A 107 -3.11 -7.13 -10.21
N LEU A 108 -2.11 -7.39 -9.35
CA LEU A 108 -2.25 -8.30 -8.22
C LEU A 108 -3.31 -7.83 -7.22
N ASN A 109 -3.41 -6.52 -6.99
CA ASN A 109 -4.46 -5.95 -6.15
C ASN A 109 -5.86 -6.20 -6.72
N ILE A 110 -6.05 -6.05 -8.04
CA ILE A 110 -7.34 -6.36 -8.69
C ILE A 110 -7.70 -7.83 -8.51
N ILE A 111 -6.76 -8.74 -8.76
CA ILE A 111 -6.97 -10.18 -8.56
C ILE A 111 -7.37 -10.45 -7.10
N ASN A 112 -6.67 -9.84 -6.14
CA ASN A 112 -6.99 -9.99 -4.73
C ASN A 112 -8.43 -9.57 -4.41
N GLN A 113 -8.89 -8.43 -4.93
CA GLN A 113 -10.26 -7.96 -4.73
C GLN A 113 -11.30 -8.89 -5.37
N ILE A 114 -11.01 -9.47 -6.54
CA ILE A 114 -11.87 -10.46 -7.17
C ILE A 114 -11.93 -11.73 -6.31
N CYS A 115 -10.80 -12.20 -5.76
CA CYS A 115 -10.74 -13.38 -4.89
C CYS A 115 -11.52 -13.17 -3.58
N ILE A 116 -11.36 -12.01 -2.93
CA ILE A 116 -12.10 -11.60 -1.74
C ILE A 116 -13.60 -11.57 -2.04
N GLY A 117 -13.98 -10.89 -3.14
CA GLY A 117 -15.36 -10.76 -3.58
C GLY A 117 -16.01 -12.13 -3.87
N PHE A 118 -15.35 -12.97 -4.67
CA PHE A 118 -15.84 -14.31 -5.01
C PHE A 118 -16.07 -15.17 -3.77
N THR A 119 -15.06 -15.26 -2.90
CA THR A 119 -15.14 -16.06 -1.66
C THR A 119 -16.30 -15.58 -0.79
N THR A 120 -16.43 -14.26 -0.64
CA THR A 120 -17.45 -13.64 0.19
C THR A 120 -18.85 -13.87 -0.39
N ILE A 121 -19.07 -13.57 -1.67
CA ILE A 121 -20.38 -13.70 -2.31
C ILE A 121 -20.87 -15.15 -2.24
N TYR A 122 -20.01 -16.11 -2.59
CA TYR A 122 -20.36 -17.52 -2.56
C TYR A 122 -20.72 -18.00 -1.14
N MET A 123 -19.87 -17.70 -0.15
CA MET A 123 -20.12 -18.12 1.23
C MET A 123 -21.37 -17.46 1.82
N ASN A 124 -21.62 -16.19 1.50
CA ASN A 124 -22.83 -15.51 1.92
C ASN A 124 -24.07 -16.18 1.32
N TRP A 125 -24.06 -16.44 0.01
CA TRP A 125 -25.15 -17.13 -0.66
C TRP A 125 -25.39 -18.54 -0.08
N LEU A 126 -24.34 -19.32 0.16
CA LEU A 126 -24.44 -20.66 0.75
C LEU A 126 -25.01 -20.62 2.18
N CYS A 127 -24.61 -19.65 2.99
CA CYS A 127 -25.10 -19.55 4.37
C CYS A 127 -26.54 -19.01 4.45
N LEU A 128 -26.89 -18.06 3.59
CA LEU A 128 -28.25 -17.52 3.50
C LEU A 128 -29.24 -18.56 2.96
N SER A 129 -28.86 -19.31 1.92
CA SER A 129 -29.69 -20.39 1.37
C SER A 129 -29.91 -21.56 2.35
N THR A 130 -29.11 -21.65 3.41
CA THR A 130 -29.28 -22.64 4.50
C THR A 130 -30.00 -22.07 5.73
N GLY A 131 -30.61 -20.89 5.61
CA GLY A 131 -31.47 -20.29 6.62
C GLY A 131 -30.75 -19.77 7.87
N LEU A 132 -29.42 -19.55 7.80
CA LEU A 132 -28.61 -19.02 8.91
C LEU A 132 -28.84 -19.75 10.25
N THR A 133 -29.00 -21.08 10.23
CA THR A 133 -29.16 -21.88 11.45
C THR A 133 -27.83 -22.45 11.94
N LYS A 134 -27.55 -22.26 13.24
CA LYS A 134 -26.40 -22.84 13.97
C LYS A 134 -25.04 -22.56 13.29
N THR A 135 -24.56 -23.49 12.48
CA THR A 135 -23.23 -23.44 11.83
C THR A 135 -23.21 -22.47 10.65
N SER A 136 -24.31 -22.32 9.90
CA SER A 136 -24.33 -21.38 8.78
C SER A 136 -24.31 -19.93 9.24
N LEU A 137 -24.93 -19.61 10.39
CA LEU A 137 -24.79 -18.28 11.01
C LEU A 137 -23.34 -17.98 11.40
N HIS A 138 -22.64 -18.95 12.00
CA HIS A 138 -21.22 -18.81 12.29
C HIS A 138 -20.41 -18.53 11.02
N ALA A 139 -20.55 -19.39 10.01
CA ALA A 139 -19.82 -19.27 8.75
C ALA A 139 -20.11 -17.93 8.04
N TRP A 140 -21.37 -17.50 8.06
CA TRP A 140 -21.80 -16.20 7.52
C TRP A 140 -21.10 -15.03 8.21
N LEU A 141 -21.21 -14.96 9.55
CA LEU A 141 -20.62 -13.87 10.35
C LEU A 141 -19.09 -13.81 10.21
N VAL A 142 -18.40 -14.96 10.29
CA VAL A 142 -16.93 -14.98 10.24
C VAL A 142 -16.39 -14.72 8.84
N THR A 143 -17.09 -15.17 7.77
CA THR A 143 -16.67 -14.85 6.40
C THR A 143 -16.91 -13.37 6.09
N LEU A 144 -18.08 -12.82 6.44
CA LEU A 144 -18.35 -11.39 6.23
C LEU A 144 -17.42 -10.51 7.09
N GLY A 145 -17.13 -10.96 8.31
CA GLY A 145 -16.26 -10.24 9.24
C GLY A 145 -14.77 -10.31 8.89
N PHE A 146 -14.18 -11.50 8.92
CA PHE A 146 -12.74 -11.69 8.75
C PHE A 146 -12.29 -11.77 7.29
N SER A 147 -13.06 -12.41 6.41
CA SER A 147 -12.64 -12.57 5.01
C SER A 147 -12.94 -11.36 4.14
N PHE A 148 -14.02 -10.62 4.43
CA PHE A 148 -14.39 -9.43 3.68
C PHE A 148 -13.97 -8.14 4.38
N LEU A 149 -14.66 -7.75 5.45
CA LEU A 149 -14.49 -6.43 6.07
C LEU A 149 -13.09 -6.22 6.63
N MET A 150 -12.51 -7.22 7.30
CA MET A 150 -11.13 -7.14 7.80
C MET A 150 -10.10 -7.15 6.65
N ALA A 151 -10.33 -7.91 5.57
CA ALA A 151 -9.45 -7.88 4.40
C ALA A 151 -9.46 -6.49 3.75
N GLU A 152 -10.63 -5.90 3.53
CA GLU A 152 -10.76 -4.53 3.01
C GLU A 152 -10.16 -3.48 3.97
N ALA A 153 -10.32 -3.67 5.29
CA ALA A 153 -9.68 -2.82 6.29
C ALA A 153 -8.15 -2.85 6.20
N ILE A 154 -7.55 -4.02 5.91
CA ILE A 154 -6.11 -4.16 5.70
C ILE A 154 -5.70 -3.50 4.36
N MET A 155 -6.45 -3.79 3.30
CA MET A 155 -6.16 -3.29 1.96
C MET A 155 -6.36 -1.77 1.82
N CYS A 156 -7.18 -1.12 2.65
CA CYS A 156 -7.42 0.32 2.55
C CYS A 156 -6.14 1.18 2.72
N HIS A 157 -5.14 0.66 3.43
CA HIS A 157 -3.84 1.30 3.64
C HIS A 157 -2.81 0.97 2.56
N TYR A 158 -3.12 0.06 1.65
CA TYR A 158 -2.25 -0.27 0.52
C TYR A 158 -2.25 0.87 -0.49
N LYS A 159 -1.04 1.35 -0.85
CA LYS A 159 -0.88 2.56 -1.68
C LYS A 159 -1.45 2.40 -3.10
N SER A 160 -1.41 1.19 -3.64
CA SER A 160 -1.91 0.85 -4.97
C SER A 160 -3.34 0.28 -4.95
N ASN A 161 -4.08 0.43 -3.85
CA ASN A 161 -5.46 -0.04 -3.81
C ASN A 161 -6.35 0.85 -4.68
N VAL A 162 -6.99 0.26 -5.68
CA VAL A 162 -7.91 0.93 -6.61
C VAL A 162 -9.02 1.69 -5.89
N LEU A 163 -9.50 1.16 -4.76
CA LEU A 163 -10.64 1.74 -4.04
C LEU A 163 -10.27 2.95 -3.17
N THR A 164 -9.02 3.03 -2.70
CA THR A 164 -8.62 4.07 -1.74
C THR A 164 -7.45 4.93 -2.20
N CYS A 165 -6.86 4.69 -3.38
CA CYS A 165 -5.67 5.39 -3.87
C CYS A 165 -5.80 6.92 -3.73
N ASN A 166 -6.96 7.48 -4.08
CA ASN A 166 -7.24 8.92 -4.09
C ASN A 166 -7.59 9.53 -2.72
N PHE A 167 -7.78 8.73 -1.67
CA PHE A 167 -8.14 9.26 -0.36
C PHE A 167 -6.94 9.77 0.45
N PRO A 168 -7.10 10.89 1.18
CA PRO A 168 -6.07 11.36 2.08
C PRO A 168 -5.88 10.38 3.24
N ARG A 169 -4.71 10.44 3.87
CA ARG A 169 -4.31 9.47 4.91
C ARG A 169 -5.26 9.45 6.11
N ALA A 170 -5.83 10.59 6.48
CA ALA A 170 -6.80 10.68 7.58
C ALA A 170 -8.09 9.89 7.27
N THR A 171 -8.61 10.01 6.05
CA THR A 171 -9.78 9.25 5.59
C THR A 171 -9.50 7.76 5.53
N LYS A 172 -8.31 7.36 5.02
CA LYS A 172 -7.89 5.95 5.02
C LYS A 172 -7.87 5.35 6.42
N THR A 173 -7.31 6.06 7.39
CA THR A 173 -7.33 5.63 8.80
C THR A 173 -8.76 5.53 9.34
N THR A 174 -9.65 6.43 8.94
CA THR A 174 -11.06 6.40 9.36
C THR A 174 -11.78 5.17 8.81
N ILE A 175 -11.65 4.92 7.52
CA ILE A 175 -12.18 3.72 6.86
C ILE A 175 -11.60 2.46 7.51
N HIS A 176 -10.28 2.42 7.78
CA HIS A 176 -9.62 1.30 8.42
C HIS A 176 -10.27 0.93 9.75
N TRP A 177 -10.35 1.86 10.70
CA TRP A 177 -10.84 1.51 12.04
C TRP A 177 -12.33 1.17 12.03
N VAL A 178 -13.14 1.82 11.18
CA VAL A 178 -14.58 1.49 11.04
C VAL A 178 -14.77 0.08 10.49
N LEU A 179 -14.12 -0.23 9.36
CA LEU A 179 -14.18 -1.57 8.77
C LEU A 179 -13.61 -2.63 9.72
N GLN A 180 -12.54 -2.30 10.44
CA GLN A 180 -11.93 -3.20 11.41
C GLN A 180 -12.89 -3.49 12.57
N VAL A 181 -13.54 -2.47 13.15
CA VAL A 181 -14.52 -2.63 14.24
C VAL A 181 -15.70 -3.48 13.81
N LEU A 182 -16.28 -3.19 12.64
CA LEU A 182 -17.40 -3.97 12.10
C LEU A 182 -16.96 -5.41 11.77
N GLY A 183 -15.86 -5.57 11.05
CA GLY A 183 -15.36 -6.85 10.60
C GLY A 183 -14.89 -7.75 11.75
N GLY A 184 -14.07 -7.21 12.64
CA GLY A 184 -13.62 -7.94 13.83
C GLY A 184 -14.75 -8.19 14.82
N GLY A 185 -15.70 -7.27 14.98
CA GLY A 185 -16.90 -7.49 15.80
C GLY A 185 -17.75 -8.65 15.30
N LEU A 186 -18.03 -8.70 14.00
CA LEU A 186 -18.74 -9.83 13.37
C LEU A 186 -17.95 -11.14 13.48
N GLY A 187 -16.64 -11.12 13.24
CA GLY A 187 -15.78 -12.29 13.33
C GLY A 187 -15.67 -12.86 14.76
N ILE A 188 -15.51 -12.00 15.76
CA ILE A 188 -15.52 -12.37 17.18
C ILE A 188 -16.89 -12.94 17.55
N THR A 189 -17.98 -12.25 17.20
CA THR A 189 -19.35 -12.70 17.51
C THR A 189 -19.65 -14.05 16.89
N GLY A 190 -19.36 -14.23 15.59
CA GLY A 190 -19.57 -15.48 14.88
C GLY A 190 -18.79 -16.63 15.50
N THR A 191 -17.52 -16.40 15.85
CA THR A 191 -16.68 -17.42 16.50
C THR A 191 -17.18 -17.75 17.90
N LEU A 192 -17.52 -16.74 18.71
CA LEU A 192 -18.02 -16.91 20.07
C LEU A 192 -19.34 -17.69 20.11
N VAL A 193 -20.29 -17.35 19.24
CA VAL A 193 -21.56 -18.09 19.11
C VAL A 193 -21.30 -19.57 18.84
N LYS A 194 -20.32 -19.88 17.99
CA LYS A 194 -19.98 -21.28 17.68
C LYS A 194 -19.31 -21.98 18.85
N CYS A 195 -18.44 -21.29 19.59
CA CYS A 195 -17.83 -21.82 20.82
C CYS A 195 -18.90 -22.17 21.86
N ILE A 196 -19.86 -21.27 22.10
CA ILE A 196 -20.97 -21.49 23.05
C ILE A 196 -21.83 -22.69 22.61
N GLN A 197 -22.20 -22.77 21.32
CA GLN A 197 -22.96 -23.91 20.77
C GLN A 197 -22.25 -25.26 20.94
N LYS A 198 -20.92 -25.26 21.04
CA LYS A 198 -20.09 -26.46 21.21
C LYS A 198 -19.64 -26.66 22.66
N GLY A 199 -20.08 -25.83 23.61
CA GLY A 199 -19.63 -25.90 25.01
C GLY A 199 -18.12 -25.73 25.15
N PHE A 200 -17.49 -24.90 24.30
CA PHE A 200 -16.03 -24.70 24.25
C PHE A 200 -15.19 -25.97 24.00
N LEU A 201 -15.80 -27.02 23.42
CA LEU A 201 -15.08 -28.22 23.00
C LEU A 201 -14.36 -27.97 21.66
N ILE A 202 -13.11 -27.53 21.74
CA ILE A 202 -12.27 -27.10 20.60
C ILE A 202 -11.26 -28.19 20.22
N VAL A 203 -11.73 -29.22 19.52
CA VAL A 203 -10.89 -30.37 19.13
C VAL A 203 -10.31 -30.21 17.72
N THR A 204 -11.08 -29.65 16.78
CA THR A 204 -10.68 -29.57 15.38
C THR A 204 -9.62 -28.48 15.14
N VAL A 205 -8.79 -28.66 14.11
CA VAL A 205 -7.79 -27.65 13.69
C VAL A 205 -8.46 -26.32 13.37
N HIS A 206 -9.58 -26.35 12.63
CA HIS A 206 -10.42 -25.17 12.36
C HIS A 206 -10.83 -24.45 13.66
N GLY A 207 -11.30 -25.20 14.66
CA GLY A 207 -11.71 -24.63 15.94
C GLY A 207 -10.54 -23.99 16.71
N LYS A 208 -9.38 -24.65 16.76
CA LYS A 208 -8.19 -24.14 17.45
C LYS A 208 -7.70 -22.83 16.84
N LEU A 209 -7.60 -22.78 15.52
CA LEU A 209 -7.18 -21.59 14.78
C LEU A 209 -8.20 -20.45 14.91
N GLY A 210 -9.50 -20.75 14.78
CA GLY A 210 -10.57 -19.77 14.94
C GLY A 210 -10.61 -19.17 16.35
N PHE A 211 -10.42 -19.98 17.38
CA PHE A 211 -10.37 -19.51 18.76
C PHE A 211 -9.12 -18.65 19.05
N ALA A 212 -7.95 -19.06 18.52
CA ALA A 212 -6.75 -18.23 18.60
C ALA A 212 -6.95 -16.87 17.88
N ALA A 213 -7.58 -16.88 16.72
CA ALA A 213 -7.94 -15.65 16.00
C ALA A 213 -8.90 -14.77 16.80
N LEU A 214 -9.90 -15.33 17.50
CA LEU A 214 -10.79 -14.58 18.37
C LEU A 214 -10.03 -13.83 19.48
N ILE A 215 -9.12 -14.53 20.17
CA ILE A 215 -8.33 -13.93 21.26
C ILE A 215 -7.43 -12.82 20.71
N LEU A 216 -6.67 -13.11 19.65
CA LEU A 216 -5.75 -12.14 19.06
C LEU A 216 -6.49 -10.95 18.44
N CYS A 217 -7.66 -11.17 17.83
CA CYS A 217 -8.49 -10.07 17.32
C CYS A 217 -8.95 -9.16 18.46
N SER A 218 -9.35 -9.73 19.60
CA SER A 218 -9.79 -8.97 20.78
C SER A 218 -8.66 -8.09 21.33
N ILE A 219 -7.46 -8.66 21.48
CA ILE A 219 -6.27 -7.92 21.93
C ILE A 219 -5.88 -6.84 20.91
N SER A 220 -5.92 -7.17 19.61
CA SER A 220 -5.60 -6.24 18.53
C SER A 220 -6.56 -5.05 18.48
N MET A 221 -7.86 -5.28 18.73
CA MET A 221 -8.86 -4.20 18.84
C MET A 221 -8.56 -3.25 19.99
N ILE A 222 -8.26 -3.78 21.17
CA ILE A 222 -7.92 -2.96 22.34
C ILE A 222 -6.65 -2.13 22.06
N SER A 223 -5.63 -2.77 21.46
CA SER A 223 -4.40 -2.07 21.03
C SER A 223 -4.66 -0.99 19.98
N GLY A 224 -5.56 -1.24 19.03
CA GLY A 224 -5.98 -0.28 18.00
C GLY A 224 -6.71 0.92 18.61
N LEU A 225 -7.61 0.69 19.56
CA LEU A 225 -8.31 1.73 20.30
C LEU A 225 -7.32 2.58 21.12
N ALA A 226 -6.38 1.92 21.81
CA ALA A 226 -5.30 2.60 22.52
C ALA A 226 -4.41 3.45 21.59
N ALA A 227 -4.22 3.01 20.34
CA ALA A 227 -3.46 3.77 19.34
C ALA A 227 -4.21 5.04 18.87
N LEU A 228 -5.54 4.95 18.72
CA LEU A 228 -6.39 6.10 18.38
C LEU A 228 -6.38 7.16 19.49
N TYR A 229 -6.43 6.74 20.77
CA TYR A 229 -6.37 7.65 21.92
C TYR A 229 -4.94 7.92 22.42
N SER A 230 -3.93 7.63 21.59
CA SER A 230 -2.51 7.71 21.99
C SER A 230 -2.09 9.05 22.58
N GLN A 231 -2.69 10.18 22.18
CA GLN A 231 -2.43 11.50 22.78
C GLN A 231 -2.70 11.54 24.29
N LYS A 232 -3.70 10.80 24.78
CA LYS A 232 -4.06 10.71 26.20
C LYS A 232 -3.31 9.60 26.94
N LEU A 233 -2.78 8.61 26.22
CA LEU A 233 -2.16 7.39 26.78
C LEU A 233 -0.62 7.36 26.68
N LYS A 234 0.02 8.47 26.27
CA LYS A 234 1.49 8.55 26.11
C LYS A 234 2.28 8.22 27.39
N GLN A 235 1.66 8.33 28.56
CA GLN A 235 2.30 8.02 29.84
C GLN A 235 2.48 6.52 30.10
N PHE A 236 1.66 5.65 29.51
CA PHE A 236 1.68 4.22 29.78
C PHE A 236 2.32 3.38 28.67
N LEU A 237 2.26 3.83 27.41
CA LEU A 237 2.73 3.03 26.29
C LEU A 237 3.35 3.89 25.21
N SER A 238 4.57 3.52 24.76
CA SER A 238 5.21 4.21 23.64
C SER A 238 4.33 4.10 22.40
N PRO A 239 3.90 5.23 21.80
CA PRO A 239 2.99 5.22 20.67
C PRO A 239 3.57 4.50 19.45
N LEU A 240 4.91 4.46 19.34
CA LEU A 240 5.61 3.73 18.28
C LEU A 240 5.54 2.22 18.46
N LEU A 241 5.72 1.74 19.70
CA LEU A 241 5.63 0.31 20.03
C LEU A 241 4.19 -0.18 19.87
N ASN A 242 3.20 0.54 20.43
CA ASN A 242 1.80 0.16 20.31
C ASN A 242 1.36 0.04 18.83
N LYS A 243 1.76 0.99 17.99
CA LYS A 243 1.43 0.96 16.56
C LYS A 243 2.10 -0.20 15.81
N THR A 244 3.27 -0.64 16.27
CA THR A 244 3.98 -1.79 15.67
C THR A 244 3.35 -3.09 16.13
N SER A 245 3.07 -3.22 17.43
CA SER A 245 2.37 -4.37 18.00
C SER A 245 0.96 -4.53 17.42
N HIS A 246 0.18 -3.45 17.26
CA HIS A 246 -1.14 -3.51 16.62
C HIS A 246 -1.07 -4.07 15.19
N ASN A 247 -0.10 -3.61 14.40
CA ASN A 247 0.10 -4.10 13.03
C ASN A 247 0.48 -5.60 13.01
N LEU A 248 1.38 -6.02 13.92
CA LEU A 248 1.79 -7.42 14.03
C LEU A 248 0.64 -8.31 14.48
N LEU A 249 -0.07 -7.93 15.55
CA LEU A 249 -1.21 -8.68 16.07
C LEU A 249 -2.35 -8.75 15.06
N GLY A 250 -2.64 -7.66 14.35
CA GLY A 250 -3.62 -7.62 13.27
C GLY A 250 -3.25 -8.58 12.13
N LEU A 251 -1.99 -8.60 11.70
CA LEU A 251 -1.52 -9.51 10.66
C LEU A 251 -1.61 -10.98 11.10
N ILE A 252 -1.14 -11.32 12.31
CA ILE A 252 -1.24 -12.70 12.83
C ILE A 252 -2.70 -13.12 12.93
N THR A 253 -3.57 -12.25 13.42
CA THR A 253 -5.02 -12.51 13.49
C THR A 253 -5.59 -12.83 12.12
N PHE A 254 -5.27 -12.00 11.11
CA PHE A 254 -5.75 -12.19 9.75
C PHE A 254 -5.27 -13.51 9.14
N VAL A 255 -3.98 -13.85 9.34
CA VAL A 255 -3.40 -15.12 8.90
C VAL A 255 -4.13 -16.30 9.54
N LEU A 256 -4.33 -16.27 10.86
CA LEU A 256 -5.04 -17.34 11.56
C LEU A 256 -6.50 -17.45 11.12
N ALA A 257 -7.18 -16.33 10.90
CA ALA A 257 -8.57 -16.31 10.46
C ALA A 257 -8.76 -16.91 9.06
N LEU A 258 -7.93 -16.53 8.08
CA LEU A 258 -8.00 -17.13 6.75
C LEU A 258 -7.50 -18.58 6.70
N THR A 259 -6.54 -18.93 7.55
CA THR A 259 -6.14 -20.34 7.71
C THR A 259 -7.27 -21.15 8.36
N ALA A 260 -7.99 -20.59 9.33
CA ALA A 260 -9.18 -21.21 9.88
C ALA A 260 -10.27 -21.38 8.83
N GLN A 261 -10.49 -20.39 7.95
CA GLN A 261 -11.41 -20.48 6.82
C GLN A 261 -10.99 -21.59 5.83
N TYR A 262 -9.70 -21.71 5.52
CA TYR A 262 -9.16 -22.80 4.68
C TYR A 262 -9.54 -24.18 5.24
N TYR A 263 -9.36 -24.41 6.55
CA TYR A 263 -9.80 -25.65 7.20
C TYR A 263 -11.33 -25.71 7.38
N GLY A 264 -12.02 -24.59 7.32
CA GLY A 264 -13.49 -24.49 7.34
C GLY A 264 -14.14 -25.24 6.17
N TYR A 265 -13.50 -25.23 4.98
CA TYR A 265 -13.97 -25.95 3.80
C TYR A 265 -13.86 -27.48 3.92
N GLU A 266 -13.08 -27.97 4.88
CA GLU A 266 -12.96 -29.40 5.22
C GLU A 266 -13.98 -29.84 6.27
N THR A 267 -14.72 -28.90 6.86
CA THR A 267 -15.73 -29.25 7.86
C THR A 267 -16.93 -29.90 7.20
N GLY A 268 -17.60 -30.80 7.94
CA GLY A 268 -18.79 -31.50 7.44
C GLY A 268 -19.92 -30.59 6.96
N PHE A 269 -19.98 -29.32 7.41
CA PHE A 269 -20.95 -28.35 6.89
C PHE A 269 -20.73 -28.08 5.40
N PHE A 270 -19.50 -27.78 5.01
CA PHE A 270 -19.16 -27.43 3.64
C PHE A 270 -19.10 -28.68 2.75
N VAL A 271 -18.46 -29.75 3.24
CA VAL A 271 -18.35 -31.05 2.54
C VAL A 271 -19.70 -31.60 2.09
N ARG A 272 -20.75 -31.48 2.90
CA ARG A 272 -22.10 -31.98 2.54
C ARG A 272 -22.83 -31.10 1.51
N LYS A 273 -22.34 -29.91 1.21
CA LYS A 273 -23.02 -28.91 0.37
C LYS A 273 -22.29 -28.62 -0.93
N THR A 274 -21.06 -29.11 -1.09
CA THR A 274 -20.20 -28.77 -2.23
C THR A 274 -19.44 -29.99 -2.72
N THR A 275 -19.04 -29.99 -3.98
CA THR A 275 -18.15 -31.01 -4.55
C THR A 275 -16.71 -30.85 -4.06
N GLU A 276 -15.89 -31.89 -4.24
CA GLU A 276 -14.48 -31.88 -3.87
C GLU A 276 -13.66 -30.87 -4.70
N ASP A 277 -13.84 -30.84 -6.01
CA ASP A 277 -13.14 -29.90 -6.90
C ASP A 277 -13.40 -28.44 -6.49
N PHE A 278 -14.64 -28.14 -6.12
CA PHE A 278 -15.01 -26.80 -5.68
C PHE A 278 -14.39 -26.43 -4.33
N ARG A 279 -14.24 -27.40 -3.41
CA ARG A 279 -13.51 -27.20 -2.15
C ARG A 279 -12.05 -26.85 -2.40
N ILE A 280 -11.40 -27.56 -3.31
CA ILE A 280 -10.00 -27.29 -3.68
C ILE A 280 -9.87 -25.88 -4.25
N LEU A 281 -10.80 -25.47 -5.11
CA LEU A 281 -10.85 -24.12 -5.66
C LEU A 281 -10.98 -23.06 -4.55
N MET A 282 -11.94 -23.21 -3.63
CA MET A 282 -12.15 -22.26 -2.54
C MET A 282 -10.93 -22.13 -1.61
N LYS A 283 -10.26 -23.25 -1.35
CA LYS A 283 -9.00 -23.29 -0.58
C LYS A 283 -7.89 -22.52 -1.29
N PHE A 284 -7.74 -22.72 -2.60
CA PHE A 284 -6.74 -22.02 -3.40
C PHE A 284 -6.99 -20.50 -3.42
N ILE A 285 -8.23 -20.08 -3.69
CA ILE A 285 -8.62 -18.66 -3.71
C ILE A 285 -8.41 -17.99 -2.35
N THR A 286 -8.74 -18.69 -1.25
CA THR A 286 -8.52 -18.18 0.11
C THR A 286 -7.03 -18.04 0.43
N LEU A 287 -6.20 -18.99 0.00
CA LEU A 287 -4.74 -18.92 0.18
C LEU A 287 -4.12 -17.78 -0.66
N MET A 288 -4.56 -17.60 -1.90
CA MET A 288 -4.14 -16.47 -2.73
C MET A 288 -4.51 -15.13 -2.07
N THR A 289 -5.74 -15.02 -1.57
CA THR A 289 -6.20 -13.83 -0.82
C THR A 289 -5.31 -13.54 0.38
N LEU A 290 -4.97 -14.58 1.16
CA LEU A 290 -4.10 -14.47 2.32
C LEU A 290 -2.72 -13.93 1.93
N ILE A 291 -2.09 -14.50 0.91
CA ILE A 291 -0.75 -14.11 0.48
C ILE A 291 -0.76 -12.66 -0.02
N LEU A 292 -1.65 -12.34 -0.96
CA LEU A 292 -1.71 -11.02 -1.60
C LEU A 292 -2.05 -9.91 -0.60
N SER A 293 -3.00 -10.15 0.30
CA SER A 293 -3.39 -9.16 1.32
C SER A 293 -2.31 -8.96 2.40
N SER A 294 -1.42 -9.94 2.60
CA SER A 294 -0.36 -9.86 3.61
C SER A 294 0.88 -9.08 3.15
N VAL A 295 1.10 -8.93 1.84
CA VAL A 295 2.30 -8.25 1.30
C VAL A 295 2.43 -6.81 1.81
N GLY A 296 1.33 -6.04 1.81
CA GLY A 296 1.33 -4.65 2.25
C GLY A 296 1.72 -4.48 3.73
N PRO A 297 1.02 -5.14 4.67
CA PRO A 297 1.37 -5.13 6.09
C PRO A 297 2.79 -5.62 6.38
N LEU A 298 3.25 -6.69 5.71
CA LEU A 298 4.60 -7.23 5.86
C LEU A 298 5.67 -6.21 5.45
N LYS A 299 5.50 -5.55 4.29
CA LYS A 299 6.40 -4.48 3.85
C LYS A 299 6.44 -3.33 4.86
N SER A 300 5.28 -2.94 5.40
CA SER A 300 5.21 -1.90 6.44
C SER A 300 5.93 -2.31 7.72
N LEU A 301 5.77 -3.56 8.15
CA LEU A 301 6.42 -4.10 9.35
C LEU A 301 7.94 -4.16 9.16
N TYR A 302 8.40 -4.68 8.02
CA TYR A 302 9.82 -4.79 7.68
C TYR A 302 10.52 -3.43 7.72
N HIS A 303 9.94 -2.40 7.08
CA HIS A 303 10.52 -1.05 7.10
C HIS A 303 10.62 -0.48 8.53
N LYS A 304 9.61 -0.71 9.39
CA LYS A 304 9.66 -0.24 10.78
C LYS A 304 10.72 -0.96 11.59
N LEU A 305 10.82 -2.28 11.47
CA LEU A 305 11.82 -3.08 12.18
C LEU A 305 13.24 -2.68 11.78
N MET A 306 13.49 -2.45 10.49
CA MET A 306 14.79 -1.99 10.00
C MET A 306 15.14 -0.58 10.53
N ASN A 307 14.17 0.34 10.55
CA ASN A 307 14.38 1.69 11.07
C ASN A 307 14.65 1.69 12.59
N VAL A 308 14.01 0.80 13.35
CA VAL A 308 14.31 0.63 14.78
C VAL A 308 15.74 0.08 14.96
N LYS A 309 16.13 -0.95 14.19
CA LYS A 309 17.49 -1.50 14.27
C LYS A 309 18.57 -0.44 14.04
N LYS A 310 18.40 0.44 13.06
CA LYS A 310 19.34 1.52 12.71
C LYS A 310 19.47 2.62 13.79
N ASN A 311 18.48 2.76 14.67
CA ASN A 311 18.48 3.81 15.70
C ASN A 311 19.03 3.33 17.06
N TYR A 312 19.20 2.01 17.24
CA TYR A 312 19.67 1.41 18.49
C TYR A 312 21.02 0.67 18.35
N TRP A 313 21.57 0.60 17.13
CA TRP A 313 22.87 0.03 16.78
C TRP A 313 23.51 0.89 15.68
#